data_AF-A0A8S0TFH2-F1
#
_entry.id   AF-A0A8S0TFH2-F1
#
_cell.length_a   1.000
_cell.length_b   1.000
_cell.length_c   1.000
_cell.angle_alpha   90.00
_cell.angle_beta   90.00
_cell.angle_gamma   90.00
#
_symmetry.space_group_name_H-M   'P 1'
#
loop_
_entity.id
_entity.type
_entity.pdbx_description
1 polymer ?
#
loop_
_entity_poly.entity_id
_entity_poly.type
_entity_poly.pdbx_seq_one_letter_code
_entity_poly.pdbx_strand_id
1 'polypeptide(L)' 'MQNGKLWLIIHTVRSGGIHGDTQELVKRLLPIHQANNVDICINGHGHCLEQVSSGDT' A
#
# COMPACT_ATOMS: atom_id res chain seq x y z
N MET A 1 6.63 -21.87 -11.44
CA MET A 1 6.88 -20.44 -11.19
C MET A 1 5.61 -19.89 -10.55
N GLN A 2 5.69 -19.18 -9.42
CA GLN A 2 4.53 -18.48 -8.87
C GLN A 2 4.37 -17.16 -9.64
N ASN A 3 3.13 -16.80 -9.97
CA ASN A 3 2.82 -15.52 -10.62
C ASN A 3 2.69 -14.44 -9.55
N GLY A 4 3.41 -13.32 -9.69
CA GLY A 4 3.30 -12.19 -8.78
C GLY A 4 2.00 -11.39 -8.98
N LYS A 5 1.47 -10.80 -7.90
CA LYS A 5 0.27 -9.98 -7.86
C LYS A 5 0.63 -8.52 -7.53
N LEU A 6 0.38 -7.64 -8.49
CA LEU A 6 0.57 -6.19 -8.39
C LEU A 6 -0.78 -5.47 -8.29
N TRP A 7 -0.86 -4.45 -7.44
CA TRP A 7 -2.03 -3.58 -7.30
C TRP A 7 -1.65 -2.11 -7.48
N LEU A 8 -2.47 -1.35 -8.22
CA LEU A 8 -2.27 0.08 -8.49
C LEU A 8 -3.44 0.87 -7.91
N ILE A 9 -3.13 1.91 -7.13
CA ILE A 9 -4.12 2.80 -6.51
C ILE A 9 -3.67 4.25 -6.58
N ILE A 10 -4.61 5.19 -6.67
CA ILE A 10 -4.29 6.62 -6.78
C ILE A 10 -4.03 7.23 -5.38
N HIS A 11 -4.75 6.75 -4.37
CA HIS A 11 -4.63 7.24 -2.99
C HIS A 11 -3.73 6.37 -2.12
N THR A 12 -2.96 7.03 -1.26
CA THR A 12 -1.98 6.43 -0.36
C THR A 12 -2.63 5.49 0.65
N VAL A 13 -2.28 4.19 0.63
CA VAL A 13 -2.69 3.25 1.70
C VAL A 13 -1.75 3.38 2.89
N ARG A 14 -0.44 3.33 2.65
CA ARG A 14 0.61 3.56 3.64
C ARG A 14 1.60 4.62 3.13
N SER A 15 2.09 5.51 3.98
CA SER A 15 3.17 6.47 3.66
C SER A 15 3.89 6.93 4.92
N GLY A 16 5.21 7.14 4.78
CA GLY A 16 6.05 7.76 5.81
C GLY A 16 6.10 9.30 5.71
N GLY A 17 5.45 9.88 4.70
CA GLY A 17 5.46 11.31 4.41
C GLY A 17 4.45 12.11 5.24
N ILE A 18 4.44 13.43 5.05
CA ILE A 18 3.65 14.37 5.86
C ILE A 18 2.12 14.13 5.80
N HIS A 19 1.65 13.51 4.72
CA HIS A 19 0.23 13.19 4.53
C HIS A 19 -0.17 11.88 5.22
N GLY A 20 0.81 11.03 5.55
CA GLY A 20 0.62 9.79 6.29
C GLY A 20 -0.33 8.78 5.65
N ASP A 21 -0.73 7.79 6.45
CA ASP A 21 -1.65 6.73 6.06
C ASP A 21 -3.09 7.25 5.89
N THR A 22 -3.76 6.83 4.80
CA THR A 22 -5.21 6.96 4.70
C THR A 22 -5.87 5.87 5.55
N GLN A 23 -6.27 6.24 6.78
CA GLN A 23 -6.79 5.31 7.80
C GLN A 23 -7.96 4.44 7.31
N GLU A 24 -8.83 4.97 6.45
CA GLU A 24 -9.93 4.19 5.88
C GLU A 24 -9.41 3.05 5.00
N LEU A 25 -8.42 3.32 4.14
CA LEU A 25 -7.85 2.33 3.24
C LEU A 25 -7.02 1.29 3.99
N VAL A 26 -6.31 1.70 5.05
CA VAL A 26 -5.65 0.74 5.96
C VAL A 26 -6.66 -0.22 6.60
N LYS A 27 -7.84 0.28 7.01
CA LYS A 27 -8.85 -0.56 7.67
C LYS A 27 -9.64 -1.43 6.70
N ARG A 28 -9.91 -0.96 5.49
CA ARG A 28 -10.81 -1.62 4.54
C ARG A 28 -10.11 -2.34 3.39
N LEU A 29 -9.06 -1.75 2.83
CA LEU A 29 -8.39 -2.23 1.62
C LEU A 29 -7.18 -3.11 1.92
N LEU A 30 -6.33 -2.71 2.88
CA LEU A 30 -5.13 -3.48 3.24
C LEU A 30 -5.43 -4.95 3.62
N PRO A 31 -6.49 -5.27 4.38
CA PRO A 31 -6.83 -6.67 4.68
C PRO A 31 -7.18 -7.47 3.42
N ILE A 32 -7.79 -6.84 2.41
CA ILE A 32 -8.12 -7.49 1.13
C ILE A 32 -6.83 -7.79 0.35
N HIS A 33 -5.88 -6.85 0.30
CA HIS A 33 -4.58 -7.09 -0.31
C HIS A 33 -3.84 -8.26 0.37
N GLN A 34 -3.84 -8.29 1.71
CA GLN A 34 -3.21 -9.36 2.49
C GLN A 34 -3.88 -10.72 2.24
N ALA A 35 -5.22 -10.78 2.29
CA ALA A 35 -5.96 -12.02 2.02
C ALA A 35 -5.76 -12.56 0.59
N ASN A 36 -5.41 -11.68 -0.36
CA ASN A 36 -5.13 -12.06 -1.74
C ASN A 36 -3.65 -12.31 -2.03
N ASN A 37 -2.75 -12.22 -1.05
CA ASN A 37 -1.30 -12.34 -1.24
C ASN A 37 -0.78 -11.37 -2.32
N VAL A 38 -1.13 -10.09 -2.18
CA VAL A 38 -0.57 -9.03 -3.03
C VAL A 38 0.90 -8.80 -2.66
N ASP A 39 1.79 -8.91 -3.64
CA ASP A 39 3.23 -8.75 -3.43
C ASP A 39 3.63 -7.28 -3.37
N ILE A 40 3.05 -6.45 -4.24
CA ILE A 40 3.40 -5.03 -4.37
C ILE A 40 2.11 -4.20 -4.55
N CYS A 41 2.03 -3.11 -3.80
CA CYS A 41 1.04 -2.06 -4.01
C CYS A 41 1.75 -0.76 -4.39
N ILE A 42 1.46 -0.24 -5.58
CA ILE A 42 1.96 1.06 -6.04
C ILE A 42 0.86 2.08 -5.78
N ASN A 43 1.14 3.05 -4.90
CA ASN A 43 0.22 4.12 -4.54
C ASN A 43 0.77 5.50 -4.93
N GLY A 44 -0.10 6.50 -4.99
CA GLY A 44 0.24 7.88 -5.39
C GLY A 44 -0.09 8.91 -4.31
N HIS A 45 -0.36 10.15 -4.73
CA HIS A 45 -0.81 11.29 -3.91
C HIS A 45 0.22 11.92 -2.95
N GLY A 46 1.22 11.17 -2.45
CA GLY A 46 2.20 11.68 -1.47
C GLY A 46 3.19 12.75 -1.96
N HIS A 47 3.19 13.12 -3.24
CA HIS A 47 4.16 14.04 -3.88
C HIS A 47 5.64 13.72 -3.56
N CYS A 48 5.92 12.46 -3.26
CA CYS A 48 7.23 11.92 -2.93
C CYS A 48 7.36 10.51 -3.51
N LEU A 49 8.60 10.01 -3.58
CA LEU A 49 8.89 8.61 -3.88
C LEU A 49 9.28 7.93 -2.58
N GLU A 50 8.53 6.90 -2.20
CA GLU A 50 8.72 6.16 -0.95
C GLU A 50 8.63 4.66 -1.20
N GLN A 51 9.40 3.90 -0.41
CA GLN A 51 9.24 2.46 -0.30
C GLN A 51 8.85 2.16 1.15
N VAL A 52 7.64 1.62 1.34
CA VAL A 52 7.15 1.19 2.66
C VAL A 52 7.11 -0.33 2.69
N SER A 53 7.78 -0.94 3.67
CA SER A 53 7.78 -2.40 3.83
C SER A 53 6.66 -2.85 4.76
N SER A 54 6.06 -4.01 4.47
CA SER A 54 5.08 -4.68 5.34
C SER A 54 5.80 -5.29 6.56
N GLY A 55 6.29 -4.42 7.44
CA GLY A 55 7.09 -4.78 8.60
C GLY A 55 7.49 -3.56 9.44
N ASP A 56 7.41 -2.37 8.86
CA ASP A 56 7.63 -1.12 9.57
C ASP A 56 6.34 -0.75 10.35
N THR A 57 6.43 -0.83 11.68
CA THR A 57 5.37 -0.46 12.65
C THR A 57 5.22 1.05 12.80
#